data_AF-A0A0C9N2B7-F1
#
_entry.id   AF-A0A0C9N2B7-F1
#
_cell.length_a   1.000
_cell.length_b   1.000
_cell.length_c   1.000
_cell.angle_alpha   90.00
_cell.angle_beta   90.00
_cell.angle_gamma   90.00
#
_symmetry.space_group_name_H-M   'P 1'
#
loop_
_entity.id
_entity.type
_entity.pdbx_description
1 polymer ?
#
loop_
_entity_poly.entity_id
_entity_poly.type
_entity_poly.pdbx_seq_one_letter_code
_entity_poly.pdbx_strand_id
1 'polypeptide(L)'
;MNNVREQKAYSLDLFDRIPIRFILNHVESYQSGNAYKSIYSDMLALSANLYPELFDIQSFLIQEGRDSAVDSLWQIKTVYRDWKKNLTTTELEQLLGQWETNVSTVVDETIATVHVQDHALCMLSTLVPPCLDGKLDTRIAEALTSTWETYNRIIPHALWTMTINLLTSGTYTMNDLIQDPHIAFKSDPRIFRSEQLLPIWLHVLSCLRTTSKHRIWKRYHTKFLNANNRFNSRNVLALTNAQDTVMLQLLLELCLVKPHDKYNTHALERSRKLICEFIHTIFIDDRESILTKILHFQTYSTDLIPMVVELIPSIYTVFNFVSELTRQPQVEKQVFGILIACHLCEKYPLEPYLITAEKHILPRLLRIAFPVTREGQPSNACVPSEFLVKAIPGFVHLARAFPHFGIQILRAFEDIRKGLPEPRQFIGQEGNRFKSSGASGS
;
A
#
# COMPACT_ATOMS: atom_id res chain seq x y z
N MET A 1 29.79 42.59 -8.51
CA MET A 1 29.54 41.51 -7.52
C MET A 1 28.18 41.78 -6.91
N ASN A 2 27.13 41.18 -7.47
CA ASN A 2 25.76 41.44 -7.05
C ASN A 2 25.45 40.66 -5.76
N ASN A 3 25.28 41.40 -4.66
CA ASN A 3 24.61 40.94 -3.45
C ASN A 3 23.15 40.61 -3.79
N VAL A 4 22.88 39.37 -4.21
CA VAL A 4 21.53 38.82 -4.14
C VAL A 4 21.24 38.64 -2.66
N ARG A 5 20.48 39.58 -2.08
CA ARG A 5 19.91 39.42 -0.73
C ARG A 5 19.29 38.03 -0.65
N GLU A 6 19.73 37.21 0.29
CA GLU A 6 19.05 35.97 0.63
C GLU A 6 17.57 36.30 0.85
N GLN A 7 16.71 35.88 -0.07
CA GLN A 7 15.27 36.02 0.10
C GLN A 7 14.90 35.25 1.36
N LYS A 8 14.33 35.93 2.36
CA LYS A 8 13.82 35.27 3.56
C LYS A 8 12.70 34.33 3.13
N ALA A 9 12.99 33.04 3.09
CA ALA A 9 11.98 32.02 2.86
C ALA A 9 11.01 31.99 4.05
N TYR A 10 9.72 31.85 3.76
CA TYR A 10 8.71 31.60 4.79
C TYR A 10 8.98 30.27 5.50
N SER A 11 8.59 30.18 6.78
CA SER A 11 8.70 28.94 7.54
C SER A 11 7.79 27.86 6.93
N LEU A 12 8.22 26.60 7.00
CA LEU A 12 7.39 25.46 6.59
C LEU A 12 6.10 25.38 7.41
N ASP A 13 6.17 25.75 8.70
CA ASP A 13 5.01 25.85 9.59
C ASP A 13 3.94 26.84 9.09
N LEU A 14 4.34 27.92 8.41
CA LEU A 14 3.35 28.85 7.83
C LEU A 14 2.61 28.19 6.67
N PHE A 15 3.31 27.48 5.79
CA PHE A 15 2.69 26.83 4.63
C PHE A 15 1.71 25.73 5.03
N ASP A 16 2.05 24.96 6.07
CA ASP A 16 1.19 23.88 6.58
C ASP A 16 -0.10 24.42 7.26
N ARG A 17 -0.14 25.71 7.62
CA ARG A 17 -1.33 26.38 8.19
C ARG A 17 -2.26 27.02 7.16
N ILE A 18 -1.84 27.16 5.90
CA ILE A 18 -2.67 27.79 4.87
C ILE A 18 -3.68 26.75 4.37
N PRO A 19 -5.01 26.96 4.51
CA PRO A 19 -6.01 25.98 4.11
C PRO A 19 -6.28 26.10 2.61
N ILE A 20 -5.33 25.62 1.79
CA ILE A 20 -5.36 25.82 0.33
C ILE A 20 -6.60 25.22 -0.30
N ARG A 21 -7.02 24.03 0.15
CA ARG A 21 -8.23 23.38 -0.36
C ARG A 21 -9.49 24.19 -0.06
N PHE A 22 -9.58 24.74 1.16
CA PHE A 22 -10.66 25.66 1.53
C PHE A 22 -10.70 26.90 0.64
N ILE A 23 -9.54 27.51 0.37
CA ILE A 23 -9.42 28.68 -0.50
C ILE A 23 -9.88 28.32 -1.93
N LEU A 24 -9.40 27.22 -2.49
CA LEU A 24 -9.80 26.77 -3.84
C LEU A 24 -11.30 26.50 -3.94
N ASN A 25 -11.88 25.81 -2.96
CA ASN A 25 -13.31 25.51 -2.93
C ASN A 25 -14.15 26.81 -2.81
N HIS A 26 -13.67 27.81 -2.08
CA HIS A 26 -14.33 29.12 -2.01
C HIS A 26 -14.27 29.85 -3.35
N VAL A 27 -13.10 29.85 -4.01
CA VAL A 27 -12.90 30.47 -5.32
C VAL A 27 -13.81 29.85 -6.38
N GLU A 28 -14.03 28.54 -6.32
CA GLU A 28 -14.88 27.78 -7.24
C GLU A 28 -16.39 28.00 -6.98
N SER A 29 -16.83 27.99 -5.72
CA SER A 29 -18.26 28.05 -5.37
C SER A 29 -18.83 29.48 -5.25
N TYR A 30 -18.01 30.45 -4.83
CA TYR A 30 -18.50 31.81 -4.53
C TYR A 30 -19.01 32.50 -5.80
N GLN A 31 -20.28 32.94 -5.76
CA GLN A 31 -20.99 33.51 -6.91
C GLN A 31 -20.95 32.60 -8.15
N SER A 32 -21.03 31.28 -7.94
CA SER A 32 -20.93 30.27 -9.00
C SER A 32 -19.63 30.40 -9.80
N GLY A 33 -18.53 30.74 -9.12
CA GLY A 33 -17.19 30.90 -9.70
C GLY A 33 -16.98 32.17 -10.53
N ASN A 34 -18.01 33.00 -10.71
CA ASN A 34 -17.90 34.19 -11.58
C ASN A 34 -17.02 35.29 -10.99
N ALA A 35 -16.99 35.43 -9.66
CA ALA A 35 -16.22 36.47 -8.96
C ALA A 35 -14.71 36.36 -9.21
N TYR A 36 -14.21 35.13 -9.32
CA TYR A 36 -12.78 34.82 -9.38
C TYR A 36 -12.36 34.13 -10.67
N LYS A 37 -13.23 34.13 -11.69
CA LYS A 37 -13.02 33.45 -12.97
C LYS A 37 -11.68 33.82 -13.64
N SER A 38 -11.21 35.06 -13.44
CA SER A 38 -9.95 35.55 -14.02
C SER A 38 -8.69 35.02 -13.34
N ILE A 39 -8.76 34.63 -12.06
CA ILE A 39 -7.61 34.15 -11.27
C ILE A 39 -7.65 32.65 -11.00
N TYR A 40 -8.80 32.01 -11.21
CA TYR A 40 -9.02 30.61 -10.86
C TYR A 40 -8.04 29.66 -11.55
N SER A 41 -7.82 29.81 -12.86
CA SER A 41 -6.90 28.95 -13.62
C SER A 41 -5.48 28.99 -13.05
N ASP A 42 -5.01 30.18 -12.71
CA ASP A 42 -3.65 30.40 -12.22
C ASP A 42 -3.50 29.89 -10.79
N MET A 43 -4.51 30.12 -9.93
CA MET A 43 -4.54 29.59 -8.57
C MET A 43 -4.60 28.06 -8.55
N LEU A 44 -5.40 27.46 -9.42
CA LEU A 44 -5.52 26.02 -9.56
C LEU A 44 -4.19 25.41 -10.03
N ALA A 45 -3.59 25.97 -11.08
CA ALA A 45 -2.29 25.52 -11.60
C ALA A 45 -1.16 25.65 -10.56
N LEU A 46 -1.12 26.77 -9.83
CA LEU A 46 -0.15 26.99 -8.75
C LEU A 46 -0.35 25.95 -7.64
N SER A 47 -1.58 25.72 -7.22
CA SER A 47 -1.90 24.80 -6.13
C SER A 47 -1.59 23.36 -6.51
N ALA A 48 -1.94 22.93 -7.72
CA ALA A 48 -1.64 21.59 -8.23
C ALA A 48 -0.13 21.34 -8.33
N ASN A 49 0.65 22.37 -8.67
CA ASN A 49 2.10 22.29 -8.72
C ASN A 49 2.73 22.24 -7.31
N LEU A 50 2.23 23.04 -6.36
CA LEU A 50 2.83 23.15 -5.04
C LEU A 50 2.37 22.07 -4.04
N TYR A 51 1.16 21.56 -4.21
CA TYR A 51 0.48 20.63 -3.30
C TYR A 51 -0.28 19.54 -4.08
N PRO A 52 0.42 18.73 -4.89
CA PRO A 52 -0.21 17.71 -5.74
C PRO A 52 -1.04 16.70 -4.94
N GLU A 53 -0.71 16.46 -3.66
CA GLU A 53 -1.47 15.57 -2.78
C GLU A 53 -2.92 15.99 -2.50
N LEU A 54 -3.26 17.26 -2.73
CA LEU A 54 -4.61 17.79 -2.53
C LEU A 54 -5.54 17.52 -3.72
N PHE A 55 -4.97 16.99 -4.80
CA PHE A 55 -5.62 16.77 -6.08
C PHE A 55 -5.75 15.28 -6.41
N ASP A 56 -6.02 14.46 -5.40
CA ASP A 56 -6.24 13.04 -5.60
C ASP A 56 -7.59 12.78 -6.30
N ILE A 57 -7.55 11.96 -7.35
CA ILE A 57 -8.70 11.69 -8.21
C ILE A 57 -9.84 11.06 -7.41
N GLN A 58 -9.52 10.18 -6.45
CA GLN A 58 -10.51 9.49 -5.64
C GLN A 58 -11.35 10.47 -4.81
N SER A 59 -10.72 11.44 -4.14
CA SER A 59 -11.47 12.48 -3.44
C SER A 59 -12.31 13.30 -4.38
N PHE A 60 -11.87 13.61 -5.61
CA PHE A 60 -12.72 14.34 -6.56
C PHE A 60 -13.92 13.52 -7.04
N LEU A 61 -13.75 12.23 -7.33
CA LEU A 61 -14.84 11.36 -7.77
C LEU A 61 -15.91 11.16 -6.68
N ILE A 62 -15.50 11.07 -5.42
CA ILE A 62 -16.45 11.02 -4.28
C ILE A 62 -17.30 12.30 -4.21
N GLN A 63 -16.82 13.41 -4.76
CA GLN A 63 -17.51 14.69 -4.75
C GLN A 63 -18.52 14.82 -5.87
N GLU A 64 -18.22 14.21 -7.02
CA GLU A 64 -19.05 14.25 -8.22
C GLU A 64 -20.41 13.57 -7.91
N GLY A 65 -21.45 14.40 -7.72
CA GLY A 65 -22.80 13.94 -7.30
C GLY A 65 -23.17 14.21 -5.84
N ARG A 66 -22.24 14.69 -4.99
CA ARG A 66 -22.53 15.22 -3.63
C ARG A 66 -22.64 16.76 -3.60
N ASP A 67 -22.77 17.38 -4.78
CA ASP A 67 -22.73 18.84 -4.96
C ASP A 67 -23.74 19.60 -4.09
N SER A 68 -24.89 18.99 -3.75
CA SER A 68 -25.89 19.65 -2.90
C SER A 68 -25.42 19.89 -1.46
N ALA A 69 -24.55 19.05 -0.90
CA ALA A 69 -24.13 19.16 0.51
C ALA A 69 -23.00 20.17 0.69
N VAL A 70 -22.09 20.27 -0.29
CA VAL A 70 -20.96 21.19 -0.21
C VAL A 70 -21.34 22.58 -0.70
N ASP A 71 -22.17 22.72 -1.74
CA ASP A 71 -22.81 24.01 -2.04
C ASP A 71 -23.65 24.53 -0.86
N SER A 72 -24.27 23.63 -0.10
CA SER A 72 -24.96 23.99 1.15
C SER A 72 -23.98 24.48 2.22
N LEU A 73 -22.80 23.88 2.41
CA LEU A 73 -21.75 24.39 3.32
C LEU A 73 -21.22 25.78 2.92
N TRP A 74 -21.25 26.12 1.63
CA TRP A 74 -20.75 27.40 1.10
C TRP A 74 -21.81 28.49 0.95
N GLN A 75 -23.10 28.14 0.94
CA GLN A 75 -24.19 29.11 1.05
C GLN A 75 -24.34 29.60 2.49
N ILE A 76 -23.46 30.50 2.92
CA ILE A 76 -23.42 31.11 4.26
C ILE A 76 -24.81 31.46 4.85
N LYS A 77 -25.84 31.77 4.04
CA LYS A 77 -27.20 32.10 4.52
C LYS A 77 -28.14 30.91 4.77
N THR A 78 -27.95 29.76 4.14
CA THR A 78 -28.76 28.54 4.38
C THR A 78 -28.14 27.69 5.47
N VAL A 79 -26.82 27.56 5.49
CA VAL A 79 -26.14 26.83 6.57
C VAL A 79 -26.33 27.48 7.94
N TYR A 80 -26.31 28.82 8.05
CA TYR A 80 -26.65 29.50 9.33
C TYR A 80 -28.09 29.26 9.81
N ARG A 81 -28.99 28.77 8.96
CA ARG A 81 -30.40 28.52 9.33
C ARG A 81 -30.56 27.14 10.00
N ASP A 82 -29.76 26.16 9.59
CA ASP A 82 -29.73 24.80 10.15
C ASP A 82 -28.62 24.62 11.21
N TRP A 83 -27.57 25.45 11.22
CA TRP A 83 -26.52 25.55 12.26
C TRP A 83 -26.99 26.12 13.60
N LYS A 84 -28.27 25.96 13.94
CA LYS A 84 -28.93 26.62 15.08
C LYS A 84 -28.55 26.06 16.45
N LYS A 85 -27.58 25.13 16.52
CA LYS A 85 -26.86 24.78 17.75
C LYS A 85 -25.37 24.91 17.46
N ASN A 86 -24.74 25.98 17.94
CA ASN A 86 -23.29 25.99 18.12
C ASN A 86 -22.98 25.00 19.24
N LEU A 87 -22.84 23.72 18.91
CA LEU A 87 -22.39 22.73 19.88
C LEU A 87 -20.95 23.05 20.27
N THR A 88 -20.71 23.07 21.57
CA THR A 88 -19.37 23.09 22.14
C THR A 88 -18.71 21.72 21.96
N THR A 89 -17.38 21.68 21.93
CA THR A 89 -16.61 20.42 21.81
C THR A 89 -17.01 19.39 22.88
N THR A 90 -17.36 19.85 24.08
CA THR A 90 -17.81 19.00 25.20
C THR A 90 -19.22 18.42 24.99
N GLU A 91 -20.14 19.19 24.40
CA GLU A 91 -21.48 18.69 24.08
C GLU A 91 -21.42 17.68 22.93
N LEU A 92 -20.53 17.93 21.95
CA LEU A 92 -20.26 16.98 20.87
C LEU A 92 -19.68 15.67 21.42
N GLU A 93 -18.69 15.73 22.32
CA GLU A 93 -18.11 14.53 22.94
C GLU A 93 -19.18 13.71 23.69
N GLN A 94 -20.06 14.37 24.43
CA GLN A 94 -21.15 13.70 25.15
C GLN A 94 -22.16 13.04 24.21
N LEU A 95 -22.50 13.69 23.09
CA LEU A 95 -23.42 13.12 22.09
C LEU A 95 -22.77 11.96 21.35
N LEU A 96 -21.55 12.12 20.86
CA LEU A 96 -20.81 11.04 20.19
C LEU A 96 -20.56 9.88 21.14
N GLY A 97 -20.36 10.14 22.44
CA GLY A 97 -20.26 9.13 23.49
C GLY A 97 -21.52 8.29 23.69
N GLN A 98 -22.68 8.73 23.19
CA GLN A 98 -23.94 7.96 23.18
C GLN A 98 -24.06 7.00 21.99
N TRP A 99 -22.96 6.69 21.28
CA TRP A 99 -22.93 5.81 20.12
C TRP A 99 -23.58 4.42 20.35
N GLU A 100 -23.62 3.92 21.59
CA GLU A 100 -24.33 2.67 21.92
C GLU A 100 -25.85 2.82 22.06
N THR A 101 -26.32 4.00 22.48
CA THR A 101 -27.71 4.21 22.94
C THR A 101 -28.56 5.02 21.96
N ASN A 102 -27.95 5.88 21.14
CA ASN A 102 -28.69 6.81 20.28
C ASN A 102 -28.05 6.97 18.89
N VAL A 103 -28.12 5.90 18.10
CA VAL A 103 -27.52 5.79 16.76
C VAL A 103 -27.95 6.92 15.81
N SER A 104 -29.25 7.26 15.77
CA SER A 104 -29.75 8.29 14.84
C SER A 104 -29.19 9.68 15.12
N THR A 105 -29.15 10.09 16.39
CA THR A 105 -28.67 11.42 16.76
C THR A 105 -27.17 11.56 16.55
N VAL A 106 -26.40 10.49 16.77
CA VAL A 106 -24.96 10.47 16.50
C VAL A 106 -24.69 10.63 15.00
N VAL A 107 -25.42 9.91 14.14
CA VAL A 107 -25.27 10.00 12.68
C VAL A 107 -25.57 11.41 12.16
N ASP A 108 -26.66 12.03 12.61
CA ASP A 108 -27.06 13.36 12.17
C ASP A 108 -26.04 14.45 12.58
N GLU A 109 -25.49 14.36 13.79
CA GLU A 109 -24.54 15.35 14.33
C GLU A 109 -23.11 15.17 13.82
N THR A 110 -22.71 13.96 13.39
CA THR A 110 -21.42 13.78 12.70
C THR A 110 -21.29 14.67 11.46
N ILE A 111 -22.39 15.12 10.84
CA ILE A 111 -22.36 15.82 9.55
C ILE A 111 -22.18 17.35 9.70
N ALA A 112 -22.40 17.93 10.88
CA ALA A 112 -22.63 19.38 11.00
C ALA A 112 -21.69 20.07 12.00
N THR A 113 -20.61 20.74 11.58
CA THR A 113 -19.84 21.54 12.57
C THR A 113 -19.00 22.73 12.06
N VAL A 114 -19.00 23.80 12.88
CA VAL A 114 -18.38 25.13 12.67
C VAL A 114 -16.91 25.24 13.12
N HIS A 115 -16.49 24.46 14.14
CA HIS A 115 -15.09 24.36 14.59
C HIS A 115 -14.40 23.13 13.99
N VAL A 116 -14.08 23.22 12.70
CA VAL A 116 -13.65 22.09 11.85
C VAL A 116 -12.54 21.24 12.48
N GLN A 117 -11.53 21.87 13.10
CA GLN A 117 -10.36 21.15 13.62
C GLN A 117 -10.63 20.46 14.97
N ASP A 118 -11.21 21.17 15.95
CA ASP A 118 -11.47 20.62 17.28
C ASP A 118 -12.57 19.54 17.25
N HIS A 119 -13.56 19.72 16.37
CA HIS A 119 -14.62 18.75 16.18
C HIS A 119 -14.16 17.52 15.40
N ALA A 120 -13.29 17.68 14.39
CA ALA A 120 -12.65 16.53 13.74
C ALA A 120 -11.83 15.71 14.75
N LEU A 121 -11.07 16.37 15.63
CA LEU A 121 -10.32 15.67 16.67
C LEU A 121 -11.24 14.96 17.65
N CYS A 122 -12.29 15.63 18.17
CA CYS A 122 -13.28 15.05 19.07
C CYS A 122 -13.99 13.83 18.45
N MET A 123 -14.39 13.93 17.19
CA MET A 123 -15.00 12.83 16.44
C MET A 123 -14.05 11.64 16.35
N LEU A 124 -12.81 11.88 15.91
CA LEU A 124 -11.82 10.83 15.77
C LEU A 124 -11.51 10.17 17.13
N SER A 125 -11.25 10.95 18.18
CA SER A 125 -10.93 10.42 19.51
C SER A 125 -12.06 9.61 20.13
N THR A 126 -13.32 9.94 19.81
CA THR A 126 -14.50 9.28 20.40
C THR A 126 -14.90 8.04 19.61
N LEU A 127 -14.89 8.10 18.27
CA LEU A 127 -15.48 7.05 17.42
C LEU A 127 -14.46 6.06 16.85
N VAL A 128 -13.18 6.44 16.68
CA VAL A 128 -12.16 5.51 16.15
C VAL A 128 -11.88 4.34 17.10
N PRO A 129 -11.72 4.53 18.44
CA PRO A 129 -11.50 3.41 19.34
C PRO A 129 -12.61 2.33 19.31
N PRO A 130 -13.92 2.66 19.45
CA PRO A 130 -14.99 1.65 19.33
C PRO A 130 -15.13 1.08 17.92
N CYS A 131 -14.75 1.84 16.88
CA CYS A 131 -14.69 1.33 15.51
C CYS A 131 -13.58 0.28 15.34
N LEU A 132 -12.40 0.49 15.94
CA LEU A 132 -11.30 -0.51 15.96
C LEU A 132 -11.67 -1.78 16.72
N ASP A 133 -12.52 -1.67 17.75
CA ASP A 133 -13.06 -2.81 18.49
C ASP A 133 -14.17 -3.57 17.73
N GLY A 134 -14.66 -3.03 16.61
CA GLY A 134 -15.79 -3.60 15.87
C GLY A 134 -17.12 -3.52 16.62
N LYS A 135 -17.24 -2.60 17.59
CA LYS A 135 -18.46 -2.40 18.41
C LYS A 135 -19.43 -1.40 17.82
N LEU A 136 -18.95 -0.56 16.91
CA LEU A 136 -19.72 0.53 16.31
C LEU A 136 -20.77 -0.01 15.33
N ASP A 137 -22.01 0.52 15.39
CA ASP A 137 -23.05 0.24 14.39
C ASP A 137 -22.57 0.69 12.99
N THR A 138 -22.94 -0.08 11.96
CA THR A 138 -22.49 0.17 10.58
C THR A 138 -22.86 1.57 10.09
N ARG A 139 -24.02 2.11 10.50
CA ARG A 139 -24.46 3.45 10.09
C ARG A 139 -23.58 4.55 10.70
N ILE A 140 -23.15 4.37 11.95
CA ILE A 140 -22.23 5.32 12.60
C ILE A 140 -20.86 5.22 11.93
N ALA A 141 -20.43 4.02 11.53
CA ALA A 141 -19.15 3.82 10.87
C ALA A 141 -19.12 4.49 9.48
N GLU A 142 -20.21 4.34 8.73
CA GLU A 142 -20.40 5.00 7.44
C GLU A 142 -20.48 6.53 7.60
N ALA A 143 -21.18 7.03 8.63
CA ALA A 143 -21.23 8.44 8.96
C ALA A 143 -19.86 9.00 9.33
N LEU A 144 -19.08 8.28 10.16
CA LEU A 144 -17.70 8.63 10.49
C LEU A 144 -16.85 8.77 9.22
N THR A 145 -16.92 7.80 8.31
CA THR A 145 -16.18 7.83 7.04
C THR A 145 -16.60 9.02 6.17
N SER A 146 -17.91 9.25 6.00
CA SER A 146 -18.46 10.36 5.22
C SER A 146 -18.07 11.73 5.80
N THR A 147 -18.11 11.88 7.12
CA THR A 147 -17.67 13.09 7.80
C THR A 147 -16.17 13.30 7.68
N TRP A 148 -15.38 12.23 7.82
CA TRP A 148 -13.94 12.28 7.62
C TRP A 148 -13.59 12.79 6.22
N GLU A 149 -14.26 12.27 5.18
CA GLU A 149 -14.13 12.75 3.80
C GLU A 149 -14.48 14.24 3.68
N THR A 150 -15.52 14.69 4.38
CA THR A 150 -15.93 16.10 4.40
C THR A 150 -14.86 17.00 5.02
N TYR A 151 -14.30 16.59 6.17
CA TYR A 151 -13.19 17.30 6.78
C TYR A 151 -11.92 17.29 5.93
N ASN A 152 -11.68 16.20 5.18
CA ASN A 152 -10.54 16.08 4.27
C ASN A 152 -10.60 17.13 3.15
N ARG A 153 -11.80 17.60 2.77
CA ARG A 153 -11.98 18.70 1.81
C ARG A 153 -11.61 20.07 2.38
N ILE A 154 -11.58 20.23 3.70
CA ILE A 154 -11.40 21.52 4.37
C ILE A 154 -9.98 21.63 4.93
N ILE A 155 -9.57 20.65 5.76
CA ILE A 155 -8.32 20.65 6.52
C ILE A 155 -7.51 19.35 6.32
N PRO A 156 -7.18 18.95 5.08
CA PRO A 156 -6.56 17.66 4.78
C PRO A 156 -5.30 17.38 5.59
N HIS A 157 -4.31 18.29 5.58
CA HIS A 157 -3.03 18.09 6.27
C HIS A 157 -3.19 17.93 7.80
N ALA A 158 -4.06 18.75 8.41
CA ALA A 158 -4.33 18.65 9.84
C ALA A 158 -5.07 17.34 10.16
N LEU A 159 -6.06 16.97 9.35
CA LEU A 159 -6.85 15.75 9.52
C LEU A 159 -5.98 14.49 9.41
N TRP A 160 -5.08 14.41 8.43
CA TRP A 160 -4.15 13.30 8.26
C TRP A 160 -3.23 13.16 9.47
N THR A 161 -2.69 14.28 9.95
CA THR A 161 -1.82 14.33 11.12
C THR A 161 -2.55 13.85 12.37
N MET A 162 -3.78 14.34 12.61
CA MET A 162 -4.63 13.88 13.72
C MET A 162 -4.95 12.39 13.65
N THR A 163 -5.31 11.92 12.46
CA THR A 163 -5.65 10.51 12.22
C THR A 163 -4.47 9.61 12.56
N ILE A 164 -3.27 9.90 12.05
CA ILE A 164 -2.07 9.11 12.33
C ILE A 164 -1.63 9.21 13.80
N ASN A 165 -1.67 10.41 14.40
CA ASN A 165 -1.30 10.59 15.80
C ASN A 165 -2.23 9.80 16.73
N LEU A 166 -3.54 9.79 16.46
CA LEU A 166 -4.49 8.98 17.23
C LEU A 166 -4.18 7.49 17.10
N LEU A 167 -3.94 7.01 15.88
CA LEU A 167 -3.69 5.58 15.61
C LEU A 167 -2.35 5.08 16.13
N THR A 168 -1.35 5.96 16.23
CA THR A 168 0.00 5.63 16.72
C THR A 168 0.19 5.99 18.20
N SER A 169 -0.77 6.69 18.81
CA SER A 169 -0.60 7.37 20.10
C SER A 169 0.65 8.28 20.15
N GLY A 170 1.01 8.85 19.00
CA GLY A 170 2.20 9.68 18.80
C GLY A 170 1.91 11.17 18.78
N THR A 171 2.97 11.97 18.70
CA THR A 171 2.91 13.44 18.58
C THR A 171 3.74 13.91 17.38
N TYR A 172 3.40 13.41 16.20
CA TYR A 172 4.07 13.74 14.95
C TYR A 172 3.50 15.01 14.33
N THR A 173 4.36 15.81 13.71
CA THR A 173 3.95 16.91 12.84
C THR A 173 3.73 16.42 11.41
N MET A 174 3.01 17.20 10.59
CA MET A 174 2.86 16.88 9.16
C MET A 174 4.23 16.74 8.47
N ASN A 175 5.20 17.57 8.84
CA ASN A 175 6.55 17.48 8.29
C ASN A 175 7.26 16.16 8.66
N ASP A 176 7.06 15.64 9.88
CA ASP A 176 7.64 14.35 10.28
C ASP A 176 7.04 13.22 9.44
N LEU A 177 5.72 13.23 9.23
CA LEU A 177 5.01 12.25 8.42
C LEU A 177 5.40 12.30 6.93
N ILE A 178 5.66 13.49 6.39
CA ILE A 178 6.14 13.66 5.02
C ILE A 178 7.59 13.15 4.88
N GLN A 179 8.44 13.40 5.88
CA GLN A 179 9.83 12.97 5.86
C GLN A 179 9.98 11.46 6.01
N ASP A 180 9.12 10.84 6.82
CA ASP A 180 9.10 9.40 7.02
C ASP A 180 7.66 8.85 6.98
N PRO A 181 7.13 8.55 5.77
CA PRO A 181 5.80 7.96 5.62
C PRO A 181 5.65 6.59 6.32
N HIS A 182 6.76 5.92 6.66
CA HIS A 182 6.73 4.64 7.37
C HIS A 182 6.15 4.75 8.77
N ILE A 183 6.13 5.96 9.36
CA ILE A 183 5.47 6.22 10.64
C ILE A 183 4.00 5.76 10.61
N ALA A 184 3.31 5.90 9.47
CA ALA A 184 1.92 5.47 9.33
C ALA A 184 1.73 3.96 9.58
N PHE A 185 2.75 3.13 9.33
CA PHE A 185 2.70 1.67 9.57
C PHE A 185 2.85 1.29 11.06
N LYS A 186 3.21 2.25 11.92
CA LYS A 186 3.24 2.07 13.39
C LYS A 186 1.85 2.20 14.04
N SER A 187 0.81 2.36 13.22
CA SER A 187 -0.58 2.46 13.68
C SER A 187 -1.06 1.20 14.40
N ASP A 188 -2.10 1.33 15.21
CA ASP A 188 -2.77 0.21 15.88
C ASP A 188 -3.06 -0.92 14.87
N PRO A 189 -2.58 -2.15 15.11
CA PRO A 189 -2.66 -3.24 14.13
C PRO A 189 -4.09 -3.64 13.75
N ARG A 190 -5.09 -3.29 14.58
CA ARG A 190 -6.52 -3.56 14.30
C ARG A 190 -7.02 -2.81 13.08
N ILE A 191 -6.43 -1.66 12.74
CA ILE A 191 -6.83 -0.88 11.57
C ILE A 191 -6.66 -1.67 10.27
N PHE A 192 -5.64 -2.52 10.18
CA PHE A 192 -5.32 -3.30 8.99
C PHE A 192 -6.30 -4.43 8.69
N ARG A 193 -7.30 -4.63 9.56
CA ARG A 193 -8.42 -5.56 9.39
C ARG A 193 -9.78 -4.85 9.49
N SER A 194 -9.80 -3.53 9.73
CA SER A 194 -11.03 -2.75 9.79
C SER A 194 -11.51 -2.42 8.37
N GLU A 195 -12.74 -2.81 8.04
CA GLU A 195 -13.34 -2.51 6.74
C GLU A 195 -13.55 -1.01 6.51
N GLN A 196 -13.80 -0.26 7.59
CA GLN A 196 -14.17 1.16 7.53
C GLN A 196 -12.93 2.06 7.63
N LEU A 197 -11.98 1.70 8.49
CA LEU A 197 -10.81 2.54 8.77
C LEU A 197 -9.62 2.26 7.84
N LEU A 198 -9.50 1.05 7.27
CA LEU A 198 -8.41 0.74 6.33
C LEU A 198 -8.45 1.62 5.06
N PRO A 199 -9.61 1.87 4.42
CA PRO A 199 -9.68 2.80 3.29
C PRO A 199 -9.21 4.21 3.64
N ILE A 200 -9.61 4.73 4.81
CA ILE A 200 -9.16 6.05 5.31
C ILE A 200 -7.65 6.06 5.48
N TRP A 201 -7.09 5.00 6.08
CA TRP A 201 -5.64 4.89 6.27
C TRP A 201 -4.87 4.79 4.95
N LEU A 202 -5.35 4.00 3.99
CA LEU A 202 -4.75 3.88 2.66
C LEU A 202 -4.80 5.21 1.89
N HIS A 203 -5.90 5.95 2.03
CA HIS A 203 -6.03 7.30 1.48
C HIS A 203 -4.96 8.24 2.05
N VAL A 204 -4.81 8.29 3.38
CA VAL A 204 -3.78 9.11 4.05
C VAL A 204 -2.39 8.70 3.59
N LEU A 205 -2.10 7.39 3.50
CA LEU A 205 -0.82 6.87 3.02
C LEU A 205 -0.53 7.32 1.57
N SER A 206 -1.54 7.29 0.69
CA SER A 206 -1.44 7.77 -0.70
C SER A 206 -0.99 9.22 -0.78
N CYS A 207 -1.65 10.07 0.01
CA CYS A 207 -1.37 11.49 0.07
C CYS A 207 0.04 11.74 0.63
N LEU A 208 0.40 11.10 1.75
CA LEU A 208 1.74 11.22 2.35
C LEU A 208 2.84 10.78 1.38
N ARG A 209 2.64 9.68 0.65
CA ARG A 209 3.55 9.22 -0.40
C ARG A 209 3.75 10.29 -1.47
N THR A 210 2.65 10.82 -1.99
CA THR A 210 2.65 11.84 -3.05
C THR A 210 3.38 13.10 -2.59
N THR A 211 3.06 13.61 -1.39
CA THR A 211 3.70 14.80 -0.81
C THR A 211 5.18 14.56 -0.55
N SER A 212 5.54 13.40 0.00
CA SER A 212 6.93 13.06 0.31
C SER A 212 7.80 13.06 -0.95
N LYS A 213 7.34 12.37 -1.98
CA LYS A 213 8.01 12.34 -3.30
C LYS A 213 8.13 13.74 -3.89
N HIS A 214 7.06 14.52 -3.86
CA HIS A 214 7.06 15.89 -4.36
C HIS A 214 8.05 16.79 -3.58
N ARG A 215 8.05 16.76 -2.25
CA ARG A 215 8.96 17.58 -1.42
C ARG A 215 10.42 17.20 -1.63
N ILE A 216 10.74 15.91 -1.80
CA ILE A 216 12.10 15.45 -2.13
C ILE A 216 12.57 16.07 -3.46
N TRP A 217 11.76 15.98 -4.53
CA TRP A 217 12.09 16.56 -5.83
C TRP A 217 12.17 18.09 -5.80
N LYS A 218 11.24 18.75 -5.14
CA LYS A 218 11.25 20.22 -4.95
C LYS A 218 12.51 20.68 -4.24
N ARG A 219 12.94 19.97 -3.18
CA ARG A 219 14.17 20.27 -2.45
C ARG A 219 15.41 20.06 -3.32
N TYR A 220 15.42 19.02 -4.17
CA TYR A 220 16.48 18.80 -5.15
C TYR A 220 16.61 19.98 -6.13
N HIS A 221 15.52 20.37 -6.78
CA HIS A 221 15.53 21.45 -7.77
C HIS A 221 15.89 22.82 -7.17
N THR A 222 15.48 23.08 -5.93
CA THR A 222 15.71 24.38 -5.28
C THR A 222 17.10 24.52 -4.66
N LYS A 223 17.64 23.45 -4.04
CA LYS A 223 18.90 23.53 -3.27
C LYS A 223 20.09 22.83 -3.92
N PHE A 224 19.86 21.78 -4.70
CA PHE A 224 20.92 20.88 -5.15
C PHE A 224 21.23 20.96 -6.64
N LEU A 225 20.32 21.48 -7.47
CA LEU A 225 20.58 21.64 -8.90
C LEU A 225 21.80 22.52 -9.19
N ASN A 226 22.04 23.51 -8.34
CA ASN A 226 23.14 24.49 -8.47
C ASN A 226 24.34 24.19 -7.56
N ALA A 227 24.28 23.12 -6.76
CA ALA A 227 25.35 22.73 -5.84
C ALA A 227 26.13 21.54 -6.42
N ASN A 228 27.46 21.66 -6.51
CA ASN A 228 28.44 20.67 -6.97
C ASN A 228 27.92 19.23 -7.24
N ASN A 229 28.21 18.73 -8.46
CA ASN A 229 27.88 17.43 -9.12
C ASN A 229 27.88 16.10 -8.33
N ARG A 230 28.01 16.08 -6.99
CA ARG A 230 27.95 14.85 -6.17
C ARG A 230 26.53 14.28 -6.04
N PHE A 231 25.49 15.12 -6.18
CA PHE A 231 24.11 14.72 -6.00
C PHE A 231 23.31 15.00 -7.28
N ASN A 232 22.94 13.94 -8.00
CA ASN A 232 22.23 14.03 -9.29
C ASN A 232 20.78 13.53 -9.19
N SER A 233 20.02 13.72 -10.25
CA SER A 233 18.61 13.30 -10.34
C SER A 233 18.41 11.80 -10.21
N ARG A 234 19.41 10.97 -10.57
CA ARG A 234 19.35 9.51 -10.41
C ARG A 234 19.35 9.11 -8.94
N ASN A 235 20.13 9.80 -8.10
CA ASN A 235 20.16 9.56 -6.66
C ASN A 235 18.80 9.88 -6.03
N VAL A 236 18.16 10.97 -6.48
CA VAL A 236 16.81 11.37 -6.03
C VAL A 236 15.78 10.33 -6.43
N LEU A 237 15.80 9.90 -7.70
CA LEU A 237 14.90 8.87 -8.20
C LEU A 237 15.06 7.56 -7.42
N ALA A 238 16.30 7.13 -7.17
CA ALA A 238 16.60 5.94 -6.39
C ALA A 238 16.05 6.04 -4.95
N LEU A 239 16.19 7.19 -4.30
CA LEU A 239 15.62 7.43 -2.97
C LEU A 239 14.08 7.34 -2.99
N THR A 240 13.43 8.02 -3.95
CA THR A 240 11.97 7.99 -4.05
C THR A 240 11.44 6.58 -4.35
N ASN A 241 12.14 5.83 -5.21
CA ASN A 241 11.76 4.46 -5.53
C ASN A 241 12.02 3.50 -4.37
N ALA A 242 13.09 3.71 -3.60
CA ALA A 242 13.36 2.92 -2.40
C ALA A 242 12.25 3.12 -1.36
N GLN A 243 11.84 4.37 -1.11
CA GLN A 243 10.73 4.69 -0.20
C GLN A 243 9.42 4.02 -0.65
N ASP A 244 9.08 4.18 -1.94
CA ASP A 244 7.88 3.56 -2.50
C ASP A 244 7.93 2.03 -2.40
N THR A 245 9.09 1.41 -2.64
CA THR A 245 9.21 -0.05 -2.57
C THR A 245 9.12 -0.56 -1.13
N VAL A 246 9.69 0.13 -0.14
CA VAL A 246 9.54 -0.25 1.26
C VAL A 246 8.08 -0.18 1.69
N MET A 247 7.36 0.87 1.29
CA MET A 247 5.92 0.98 1.52
C MET A 247 5.16 -0.20 0.90
N LEU A 248 5.45 -0.57 -0.35
CA LEU A 248 4.83 -1.73 -1.02
C LEU A 248 5.13 -3.05 -0.30
N GLN A 249 6.36 -3.25 0.18
CA GLN A 249 6.74 -4.42 0.96
C GLN A 249 5.94 -4.51 2.27
N LEU A 250 5.86 -3.42 3.02
CA LEU A 250 5.10 -3.38 4.27
C LEU A 250 3.61 -3.65 4.04
N LEU A 251 3.03 -3.12 2.95
CA LEU A 251 1.66 -3.41 2.55
C LEU A 251 1.44 -4.91 2.27
N LEU A 252 2.38 -5.56 1.57
CA LEU A 252 2.32 -7.00 1.34
C LEU A 252 2.48 -7.80 2.65
N GLU A 253 3.34 -7.36 3.58
CA GLU A 253 3.46 -7.98 4.90
C GLU A 253 2.15 -7.91 5.70
N LEU A 254 1.38 -6.82 5.58
CA LEU A 254 0.06 -6.70 6.20
C LEU A 254 -0.94 -7.72 5.65
N CYS A 255 -0.74 -8.23 4.43
CA CYS A 255 -1.57 -9.25 3.81
C CYS A 255 -1.27 -10.68 4.27
N LEU A 256 -0.20 -10.91 5.07
CA LEU A 256 0.09 -12.23 5.64
C LEU A 256 -0.98 -12.64 6.65
N VAL A 257 -1.25 -13.96 6.71
CA VAL A 257 -2.20 -14.53 7.66
C VAL A 257 -1.60 -14.43 9.06
N LYS A 258 -2.31 -13.76 9.97
CA LYS A 258 -1.96 -13.69 11.39
C LYS A 258 -2.78 -14.69 12.21
N PRO A 259 -2.33 -15.08 13.41
CA PRO A 259 -3.08 -16.04 14.24
C PRO A 259 -4.52 -15.64 14.53
N HIS A 260 -4.77 -14.34 14.70
CA HIS A 260 -6.10 -13.76 14.95
C HIS A 260 -7.03 -13.83 13.74
N ASP A 261 -6.48 -13.89 12.52
CA ASP A 261 -7.27 -13.94 11.28
C ASP A 261 -8.01 -15.28 11.12
N LYS A 262 -7.63 -16.32 11.87
CA LYS A 262 -8.32 -17.62 11.87
C LYS A 262 -9.79 -17.52 12.31
N TYR A 263 -10.11 -16.53 13.14
CA TYR A 263 -11.47 -16.31 13.64
C TYR A 263 -12.28 -15.33 12.76
N ASN A 264 -11.61 -14.56 11.90
CA ASN A 264 -12.23 -13.58 11.02
C ASN A 264 -11.53 -13.54 9.65
N THR A 265 -11.76 -14.60 8.87
CA THR A 265 -11.17 -14.76 7.54
C THR A 265 -11.69 -13.71 6.55
N HIS A 266 -12.94 -13.29 6.69
CA HIS A 266 -13.57 -12.29 5.83
C HIS A 266 -12.87 -10.92 5.93
N ALA A 267 -12.55 -10.47 7.13
CA ALA A 267 -11.81 -9.21 7.32
C ALA A 267 -10.43 -9.25 6.65
N LEU A 268 -9.73 -10.38 6.72
CA LEU A 268 -8.46 -10.58 6.03
C LEU A 268 -8.64 -10.49 4.50
N GLU A 269 -9.61 -11.20 3.93
CA GLU A 269 -9.89 -11.17 2.49
C GLU A 269 -10.25 -9.76 1.99
N ARG A 270 -11.08 -9.04 2.75
CA ARG A 270 -11.44 -7.66 2.44
C ARG A 270 -10.22 -6.74 2.48
N SER A 271 -9.40 -6.86 3.52
CA SER A 271 -8.17 -6.07 3.65
C SER A 271 -7.19 -6.32 2.50
N ARG A 272 -7.04 -7.59 2.06
CA ARG A 272 -6.21 -7.95 0.91
C ARG A 272 -6.69 -7.32 -0.38
N LYS A 273 -8.01 -7.32 -0.64
CA LYS A 273 -8.57 -6.66 -1.82
C LYS A 273 -8.25 -5.17 -1.83
N LEU A 274 -8.50 -4.46 -0.73
CA LEU A 274 -8.23 -3.03 -0.61
C LEU A 274 -6.74 -2.70 -0.79
N ILE A 275 -5.85 -3.47 -0.15
CA ILE A 275 -4.41 -3.28 -0.27
C ILE A 275 -3.93 -3.58 -1.70
N CYS A 276 -4.43 -4.66 -2.33
CA CYS A 276 -4.06 -5.01 -3.69
C CYS A 276 -4.57 -4.01 -4.72
N GLU A 277 -5.78 -3.48 -4.55
CA GLU A 277 -6.30 -2.38 -5.35
C GLU A 277 -5.41 -1.14 -5.22
N PHE A 278 -4.96 -0.82 -4.01
CA PHE A 278 -4.01 0.28 -3.78
C PHE A 278 -2.64 0.04 -4.43
N ILE A 279 -2.09 -1.18 -4.36
CA ILE A 279 -0.83 -1.51 -5.05
C ILE A 279 -1.03 -1.46 -6.57
N HIS A 280 -2.18 -1.89 -7.05
CA HIS A 280 -2.53 -1.86 -8.47
C HIS A 280 -2.52 -0.43 -9.04
N THR A 281 -3.09 0.55 -8.33
CA THR A 281 -3.05 1.95 -8.78
C THR A 281 -1.61 2.48 -8.85
N ILE A 282 -0.76 2.14 -7.88
CA ILE A 282 0.67 2.50 -7.90
C ILE A 282 1.38 1.91 -9.12
N PHE A 283 1.08 0.66 -9.47
CA PHE A 283 1.68 0.01 -10.64
C PHE A 283 1.18 0.60 -11.96
N ILE A 284 -0.06 1.08 -12.03
CA ILE A 284 -0.56 1.79 -13.21
C ILE A 284 0.18 3.12 -13.40
N ASP A 285 0.42 3.84 -12.30
CA ASP A 285 1.13 5.13 -12.34
C ASP A 285 2.64 4.97 -12.66
N ASP A 286 3.19 3.78 -12.46
CA ASP A 286 4.58 3.40 -12.72
C ASP A 286 4.84 3.11 -14.21
N ARG A 287 4.92 4.18 -15.02
CA ARG A 287 5.06 4.12 -16.49
C ARG A 287 6.17 3.18 -17.00
N GLU A 288 7.30 3.12 -16.31
CA GLU A 288 8.46 2.31 -16.70
C GLU A 288 8.50 0.95 -15.96
N SER A 289 7.47 0.63 -15.18
CA SER A 289 7.38 -0.57 -14.33
C SER A 289 8.59 -0.74 -13.39
N ILE A 290 9.24 0.36 -13.01
CA ILE A 290 10.46 0.34 -12.18
C ILE A 290 10.13 -0.16 -10.78
N LEU A 291 9.08 0.36 -10.15
CA LEU A 291 8.67 -0.06 -8.81
C LEU A 291 8.24 -1.52 -8.82
N THR A 292 7.46 -1.90 -9.84
CA THR A 292 7.04 -3.29 -10.04
C THR A 292 8.26 -4.21 -10.14
N LYS A 293 9.28 -3.81 -10.92
CA LYS A 293 10.52 -4.57 -11.07
C LYS A 293 11.30 -4.63 -9.75
N ILE A 294 11.55 -3.50 -9.09
CA ILE A 294 12.35 -3.48 -7.84
C ILE A 294 11.69 -4.37 -6.78
N LEU A 295 10.36 -4.27 -6.59
CA LEU A 295 9.62 -5.08 -5.62
C LEU A 295 9.84 -6.58 -5.85
N HIS A 296 9.68 -7.05 -7.09
CA HIS A 296 9.80 -8.47 -7.40
C HIS A 296 11.25 -8.97 -7.34
N PHE A 297 12.25 -8.12 -7.59
CA PHE A 297 13.67 -8.47 -7.40
C PHE A 297 14.11 -8.43 -5.93
N GLN A 298 13.44 -7.66 -5.10
CA GLN A 298 13.57 -7.71 -3.65
C GLN A 298 12.87 -8.93 -3.04
N THR A 299 11.88 -9.48 -3.75
CA THR A 299 11.03 -10.62 -3.36
C THR A 299 10.15 -10.30 -2.14
N TYR A 300 9.16 -11.15 -1.92
CA TYR A 300 8.28 -11.15 -0.74
C TYR A 300 7.87 -12.60 -0.44
N SER A 301 7.11 -12.84 0.62
CA SER A 301 6.68 -14.20 0.98
C SER A 301 6.00 -14.90 -0.20
N THR A 302 6.45 -16.12 -0.52
CA THR A 302 5.88 -16.93 -1.61
C THR A 302 4.40 -17.25 -1.38
N ASP A 303 3.95 -17.24 -0.14
CA ASP A 303 2.55 -17.49 0.24
C ASP A 303 1.60 -16.39 -0.28
N LEU A 304 2.14 -15.20 -0.56
CA LEU A 304 1.39 -14.08 -1.10
C LEU A 304 1.28 -14.11 -2.63
N ILE A 305 2.11 -14.90 -3.33
CA ILE A 305 2.13 -14.93 -4.80
C ILE A 305 0.75 -15.25 -5.40
N PRO A 306 0.02 -16.30 -4.96
CA PRO A 306 -1.30 -16.59 -5.52
C PRO A 306 -2.27 -15.42 -5.37
N MET A 307 -2.24 -14.77 -4.21
CA MET A 307 -3.08 -13.62 -3.89
C MET A 307 -2.71 -12.39 -4.73
N VAL A 308 -1.42 -12.08 -4.86
CA VAL A 308 -0.93 -10.96 -5.68
C VAL A 308 -1.29 -11.17 -7.14
N VAL A 309 -1.05 -12.37 -7.67
CA VAL A 309 -1.36 -12.69 -9.06
C VAL A 309 -2.87 -12.60 -9.29
N GLU A 310 -3.71 -13.01 -8.34
CA GLU A 310 -5.16 -12.96 -8.48
C GLU A 310 -5.74 -11.53 -8.35
N LEU A 311 -5.37 -10.80 -7.31
CA LEU A 311 -6.01 -9.55 -6.91
C LEU A 311 -5.40 -8.29 -7.54
N ILE A 312 -4.20 -8.35 -8.13
CA ILE A 312 -3.55 -7.19 -8.77
C ILE A 312 -3.62 -7.35 -10.30
N PRO A 313 -4.55 -6.69 -11.02
CA PRO A 313 -4.68 -6.87 -12.46
C PRO A 313 -3.44 -6.50 -13.26
N SER A 314 -2.71 -5.44 -12.88
CA SER A 314 -1.50 -4.96 -13.58
C SER A 314 -0.27 -5.87 -13.40
N ILE A 315 -0.38 -6.97 -12.65
CA ILE A 315 0.73 -7.88 -12.37
C ILE A 315 1.27 -8.57 -13.63
N TYR A 316 0.49 -8.63 -14.72
CA TYR A 316 0.94 -9.18 -16.01
C TYR A 316 2.22 -8.51 -16.54
N THR A 317 2.47 -7.25 -16.15
CA THR A 317 3.68 -6.49 -16.52
C THR A 317 4.97 -7.15 -16.03
N VAL A 318 4.91 -7.95 -14.95
CA VAL A 318 6.04 -8.73 -14.42
C VAL A 318 6.59 -9.69 -15.47
N PHE A 319 5.73 -10.17 -16.38
CA PHE A 319 6.14 -11.11 -17.42
C PHE A 319 7.23 -10.56 -18.34
N ASN A 320 7.28 -9.24 -18.54
CA ASN A 320 8.27 -8.57 -19.37
C ASN A 320 9.71 -8.79 -18.88
N PHE A 321 9.91 -9.02 -17.59
CA PHE A 321 11.24 -9.23 -16.98
C PHE A 321 11.36 -10.56 -16.23
N VAL A 322 10.41 -11.49 -16.41
CA VAL A 322 10.41 -12.79 -15.71
C VAL A 322 11.63 -13.64 -16.06
N SER A 323 12.15 -13.52 -17.28
CA SER A 323 13.37 -14.20 -17.72
C SER A 323 14.62 -13.71 -16.99
N GLU A 324 14.64 -12.46 -16.53
CA GLU A 324 15.71 -11.89 -15.70
C GLU A 324 15.56 -12.34 -14.24
N LEU A 325 14.32 -12.43 -13.75
CA LEU A 325 14.00 -12.87 -12.39
C LEU A 325 14.33 -14.36 -12.17
N THR A 326 14.04 -15.22 -13.15
CA THR A 326 14.39 -16.66 -13.11
C THR A 326 15.89 -16.93 -13.27
N ARG A 327 16.68 -15.92 -13.68
CA ARG A 327 18.15 -16.02 -13.86
C ARG A 327 18.93 -15.41 -12.69
N GLN A 328 18.27 -15.02 -11.60
CA GLN A 328 18.96 -14.51 -10.42
C GLN A 328 19.99 -15.52 -9.88
N PRO A 329 21.15 -15.05 -9.39
CA PRO A 329 22.20 -15.94 -8.90
C PRO A 329 21.85 -16.60 -7.57
N GLN A 330 21.01 -15.95 -6.74
CA GLN A 330 20.49 -16.52 -5.50
C GLN A 330 19.33 -17.48 -5.79
N VAL A 331 19.41 -18.70 -5.26
CA VAL A 331 18.43 -19.76 -5.49
C VAL A 331 17.05 -19.36 -4.94
N GLU A 332 17.02 -18.66 -3.80
CA GLU A 332 15.81 -18.14 -3.17
C GLU A 332 15.01 -17.25 -4.13
N LYS A 333 15.71 -16.30 -4.77
CA LYS A 333 15.12 -15.36 -5.73
C LYS A 333 14.72 -16.06 -7.03
N GLN A 334 15.50 -17.05 -7.45
CA GLN A 334 15.16 -17.87 -8.60
C GLN A 334 13.88 -18.67 -8.37
N VAL A 335 13.72 -19.30 -7.20
CA VAL A 335 12.49 -20.02 -6.81
C VAL A 335 11.31 -19.07 -6.81
N PHE A 336 11.42 -17.90 -6.16
CA PHE A 336 10.39 -16.86 -6.19
C PHE A 336 10.00 -16.48 -7.63
N GLY A 337 10.99 -16.22 -8.48
CA GLY A 337 10.81 -15.87 -9.88
C GLY A 337 10.13 -16.96 -10.70
N ILE A 338 10.44 -18.23 -10.45
CA ILE A 338 9.80 -19.36 -11.10
C ILE A 338 8.34 -19.48 -10.63
N LEU A 339 8.08 -19.38 -9.33
CA LEU A 339 6.72 -19.52 -8.80
C LEU A 339 5.79 -18.45 -9.34
N ILE A 340 6.19 -17.17 -9.31
CA ILE A 340 5.36 -16.11 -9.89
C ILE A 340 5.15 -16.31 -11.39
N ALA A 341 6.17 -16.77 -12.12
CA ALA A 341 6.05 -17.07 -13.55
C ALA A 341 5.03 -18.18 -13.82
N CYS A 342 5.08 -19.26 -13.04
CA CYS A 342 4.14 -20.37 -13.16
C CYS A 342 2.69 -19.94 -12.87
N HIS A 343 2.48 -19.14 -11.83
CA HIS A 343 1.15 -18.59 -11.51
C HIS A 343 0.65 -17.63 -12.61
N LEU A 344 1.53 -16.79 -13.16
CA LEU A 344 1.20 -15.92 -14.29
C LEU A 344 0.85 -16.72 -15.55
N CYS A 345 1.54 -17.81 -15.84
CA CYS A 345 1.22 -18.72 -16.96
C CYS A 345 -0.15 -19.38 -16.78
N GLU A 346 -0.50 -19.81 -15.56
CA GLU A 346 -1.83 -20.39 -15.29
C GLU A 346 -2.94 -19.34 -15.40
N LYS A 347 -2.72 -18.12 -14.92
CA LYS A 347 -3.70 -17.03 -15.01
C LYS A 347 -3.86 -16.48 -16.44
N TYR A 348 -2.75 -16.38 -17.18
CA TYR A 348 -2.70 -15.79 -18.53
C TYR A 348 -2.01 -16.76 -19.52
N PRO A 349 -2.71 -17.82 -20.00
CA PRO A 349 -2.16 -18.83 -20.90
C PRO A 349 -2.04 -18.31 -22.35
N LEU A 350 -1.15 -17.37 -22.58
CA LEU A 350 -0.90 -16.73 -23.88
C LEU A 350 0.32 -17.35 -24.60
N GLU A 351 0.39 -17.21 -25.93
CA GLU A 351 1.52 -17.72 -26.73
C GLU A 351 2.91 -17.18 -26.31
N PRO A 352 3.09 -15.87 -26.01
CA PRO A 352 4.37 -15.37 -25.49
C PRO A 352 4.75 -16.01 -24.15
N TYR A 353 3.73 -16.40 -23.37
CA TYR A 353 3.93 -17.04 -22.07
C TYR A 353 4.42 -18.46 -22.23
N LEU A 354 3.82 -19.18 -23.18
CA LEU A 354 4.27 -20.51 -23.57
C LEU A 354 5.74 -20.50 -24.01
N ILE A 355 6.11 -19.66 -24.98
CA ILE A 355 7.48 -19.60 -25.52
C ILE A 355 8.50 -19.33 -24.39
N THR A 356 8.16 -18.45 -23.46
CA THR A 356 9.02 -18.12 -22.31
C THR A 356 9.06 -19.27 -21.30
N ALA A 357 7.94 -19.98 -21.10
CA ALA A 357 7.90 -21.16 -20.25
C ALA A 357 8.80 -22.28 -20.77
N GLU A 358 8.75 -22.55 -22.08
CA GLU A 358 9.62 -23.53 -22.76
C GLU A 358 11.11 -23.17 -22.63
N LYS A 359 11.46 -21.90 -22.92
CA LYS A 359 12.85 -21.47 -23.05
C LYS A 359 13.51 -21.15 -21.71
N HIS A 360 12.74 -20.72 -20.71
CA HIS A 360 13.28 -20.13 -19.49
C HIS A 360 12.72 -20.73 -18.21
N ILE A 361 11.41 -20.94 -18.09
CA ILE A 361 10.82 -21.35 -16.80
C ILE A 361 11.06 -22.84 -16.54
N LEU A 362 10.61 -23.71 -17.44
CA LEU A 362 10.70 -25.16 -17.26
C LEU A 362 12.16 -25.66 -17.15
N PRO A 363 13.12 -25.21 -17.99
CA PRO A 363 14.52 -25.61 -17.84
C PRO A 363 15.13 -25.19 -16.49
N ARG A 364 14.72 -24.03 -15.94
CA ARG A 364 15.22 -23.56 -14.64
C ARG A 364 14.60 -24.32 -13.49
N LEU A 365 13.31 -24.62 -13.59
CA LEU A 365 12.61 -25.47 -12.63
C LEU A 365 13.21 -26.88 -12.59
N LEU A 366 13.54 -27.47 -13.74
CA LEU A 366 14.27 -28.74 -13.82
C LEU A 366 15.68 -28.64 -13.23
N ARG A 367 16.41 -27.53 -13.43
CA ARG A 367 17.74 -27.32 -12.85
C ARG A 367 17.72 -27.23 -11.32
N ILE A 368 16.62 -26.79 -10.71
CA ILE A 368 16.47 -26.81 -9.24
C ILE A 368 16.35 -28.25 -8.74
N ALA A 369 15.60 -29.10 -9.45
CA ALA A 369 15.48 -30.52 -9.11
C ALA A 369 16.77 -31.31 -9.40
N PHE A 370 17.42 -30.98 -10.52
CA PHE A 370 18.58 -31.67 -11.09
C PHE A 370 19.71 -30.67 -11.33
N PRO A 371 20.47 -30.29 -10.28
CA PRO A 371 21.57 -29.36 -10.41
C PRO A 371 22.64 -29.89 -11.36
N VAL A 372 23.26 -28.98 -12.11
CA VAL A 372 24.33 -29.32 -13.06
C VAL A 372 25.56 -29.78 -12.28
N THR A 373 26.14 -30.92 -12.67
CA THR A 373 27.40 -31.42 -12.07
C THR A 373 28.57 -30.53 -12.43
N ARG A 374 29.72 -30.69 -11.76
CA ARG A 374 30.95 -29.91 -12.03
C ARG A 374 31.45 -30.03 -13.49
N GLU A 375 30.97 -31.02 -14.23
CA GLU A 375 31.33 -31.30 -15.62
C GLU A 375 30.34 -30.68 -16.64
N GLY A 376 29.38 -29.88 -16.18
CA GLY A 376 28.42 -29.19 -17.06
C GLY A 376 27.27 -30.07 -17.55
N GLN A 377 27.18 -31.32 -17.09
CA GLN A 377 26.08 -32.23 -17.40
C GLN A 377 24.96 -32.14 -16.34
N PRO A 378 23.67 -32.25 -16.72
CA PRO A 378 22.59 -32.34 -15.75
C PRO A 378 22.79 -33.58 -14.87
N SER A 379 22.82 -33.42 -13.54
CA SER A 379 22.92 -34.55 -12.63
C SER A 379 21.66 -35.41 -12.74
N ASN A 380 21.82 -36.73 -12.90
CA ASN A 380 20.72 -37.68 -12.77
C ASN A 380 20.33 -37.92 -11.30
N ALA A 381 21.11 -37.40 -10.35
CA ALA A 381 20.81 -37.48 -8.92
C ALA A 381 20.08 -36.20 -8.46
N CYS A 382 18.84 -36.39 -8.00
CA CYS A 382 18.05 -35.36 -7.32
C CYS A 382 18.75 -34.94 -6.03
N VAL A 383 18.80 -33.64 -5.73
CA VAL A 383 19.29 -33.13 -4.45
C VAL A 383 18.08 -32.67 -3.63
N PRO A 384 17.68 -33.40 -2.58
CA PRO A 384 16.61 -32.96 -1.69
C PRO A 384 16.98 -31.59 -1.08
N SER A 385 16.15 -30.59 -1.31
CA SER A 385 16.35 -29.25 -0.76
C SER A 385 15.02 -28.60 -0.43
N GLU A 386 15.02 -27.67 0.53
CA GLU A 386 13.84 -26.87 0.87
C GLU A 386 13.34 -26.07 -0.35
N PHE A 387 14.25 -25.64 -1.22
CA PHE A 387 13.96 -24.95 -2.47
C PHE A 387 13.22 -25.81 -3.48
N LEU A 388 13.59 -27.10 -3.58
CA LEU A 388 12.85 -28.04 -4.40
C LEU A 388 11.42 -28.22 -3.89
N VAL A 389 11.23 -28.37 -2.58
CA VAL A 389 9.89 -28.49 -1.97
C VAL A 389 9.04 -27.26 -2.30
N LYS A 390 9.60 -26.05 -2.19
CA LYS A 390 8.92 -24.80 -2.56
C LYS A 390 8.63 -24.69 -4.06
N ALA A 391 9.46 -25.28 -4.92
CA ALA A 391 9.31 -25.21 -6.37
C ALA A 391 8.35 -26.26 -6.96
N ILE A 392 8.04 -27.35 -6.24
CA ILE A 392 7.14 -28.44 -6.69
C ILE A 392 5.79 -27.91 -7.21
N PRO A 393 5.09 -27.00 -6.53
CA PRO A 393 3.83 -26.43 -7.03
C PRO A 393 3.98 -25.82 -8.44
N GLY A 394 5.13 -25.23 -8.76
CA GLY A 394 5.41 -24.63 -10.07
C GLY A 394 5.28 -25.60 -11.24
N PHE A 395 5.62 -26.89 -11.05
CA PHE A 395 5.41 -27.93 -12.05
C PHE A 395 3.92 -28.15 -12.31
N VAL A 396 3.10 -28.19 -11.25
CA VAL A 396 1.66 -28.40 -11.36
C VAL A 396 1.00 -27.23 -12.08
N HIS A 397 1.36 -26.00 -11.71
CA HIS A 397 0.86 -24.78 -12.35
C HIS A 397 1.20 -24.72 -13.85
N LEU A 398 2.44 -25.08 -14.24
CA LEU A 398 2.81 -25.16 -15.67
C LEU A 398 2.04 -26.23 -16.42
N ALA A 399 1.84 -27.42 -15.83
CA ALA A 399 1.08 -28.48 -16.48
C ALA A 399 -0.40 -28.10 -16.69
N ARG A 400 -0.99 -27.34 -15.74
CA ARG A 400 -2.36 -26.82 -15.86
C ARG A 400 -2.47 -25.72 -16.92
N ALA A 401 -1.52 -24.80 -16.93
CA ALA A 401 -1.45 -23.74 -17.95
C ALA A 401 -1.27 -24.31 -19.36
N PHE A 402 -0.38 -25.30 -19.49
CA PHE A 402 0.14 -25.79 -20.75
C PHE A 402 0.23 -27.33 -20.76
N PRO A 403 -0.84 -28.02 -21.19
CA PRO A 403 -0.94 -29.48 -21.09
C PRO A 403 0.17 -30.29 -21.81
N HIS A 404 0.81 -29.74 -22.84
CA HIS A 404 1.89 -30.42 -23.56
C HIS A 404 3.16 -30.61 -22.70
N PHE A 405 3.35 -29.82 -21.65
CA PHE A 405 4.42 -30.08 -20.68
C PHE A 405 4.16 -31.30 -19.80
N GLY A 406 2.92 -31.81 -19.76
CA GLY A 406 2.51 -32.89 -18.86
C GLY A 406 3.42 -34.11 -18.89
N ILE A 407 3.79 -34.60 -20.09
CA ILE A 407 4.66 -35.78 -20.23
C ILE A 407 6.06 -35.50 -19.67
N GLN A 408 6.63 -34.33 -19.96
CA GLN A 408 7.96 -33.96 -19.49
C GLN A 408 7.98 -33.78 -17.96
N ILE A 409 6.92 -33.17 -17.41
CA ILE A 409 6.76 -32.96 -15.98
C ILE A 409 6.54 -34.27 -15.22
N LEU A 410 5.76 -35.21 -15.77
CA LEU A 410 5.57 -36.54 -15.18
C LEU A 410 6.89 -37.31 -15.12
N ARG A 411 7.70 -37.26 -16.19
CA ARG A 411 9.05 -37.85 -16.19
C ARG A 411 9.93 -37.21 -15.12
N ALA A 412 9.92 -35.87 -15.02
CA ALA A 412 10.68 -35.16 -14.00
C ALA A 412 10.27 -35.57 -12.57
N PHE A 413 8.98 -35.75 -12.29
CA PHE A 413 8.53 -36.23 -10.98
C PHE A 413 8.96 -37.67 -10.69
N GLU A 414 8.94 -38.55 -11.69
CA GLU A 414 9.42 -39.92 -11.53
C GLU A 414 10.94 -39.96 -11.25
N ASP A 415 11.71 -39.09 -11.90
CA ASP A 415 13.14 -38.97 -11.66
C ASP A 415 13.47 -38.31 -10.31
N ILE A 416 12.67 -37.32 -9.87
CA ILE A 416 12.74 -36.77 -8.51
C ILE A 416 12.46 -37.89 -7.49
N ARG A 417 11.40 -38.69 -7.70
CA ARG A 417 11.03 -39.80 -6.82
C ARG A 417 12.15 -40.83 -6.68
N LYS A 418 12.82 -41.18 -7.78
CA LYS A 418 13.96 -42.12 -7.78
C LYS A 418 15.20 -41.57 -7.06
N GLY A 419 15.41 -40.25 -7.10
CA GLY A 419 16.55 -39.60 -6.47
C GLY A 419 16.36 -39.23 -5.00
N LEU A 420 15.13 -39.28 -4.47
CA LEU A 420 14.88 -39.10 -3.05
C LEU A 420 15.27 -40.38 -2.26
N PRO A 421 15.92 -40.25 -1.08
CA PRO A 421 16.23 -41.39 -0.23
C PRO A 421 14.96 -42.11 0.25
N GLU A 422 15.04 -43.42 0.48
CA GLU A 422 13.89 -44.19 0.97
C GLU A 422 13.37 -43.62 2.31
N PRO A 423 12.04 -43.60 2.56
CA PRO A 423 11.45 -43.03 3.78
C PRO A 423 12.05 -43.56 5.10
N ARG A 424 12.57 -44.79 5.09
CA ARG A 424 13.22 -45.44 6.24
C ARG A 424 14.53 -44.76 6.67
N GLN A 425 15.22 -44.07 5.75
CA GLN A 425 16.48 -43.36 6.03
C GLN A 425 16.26 -41.99 6.67
N PHE A 426 15.05 -41.42 6.59
CA PHE A 426 14.67 -40.16 7.24
C PHE A 426 14.37 -40.33 8.73
N ILE A 427 13.66 -41.40 9.11
CA ILE A 427 13.24 -41.67 10.51
C ILE A 427 14.45 -41.97 11.42
N GLY A 428 15.55 -42.49 10.86
CA GLY A 428 16.78 -42.79 11.62
C GLY A 428 17.64 -41.56 11.99
N GLN A 429 17.43 -40.40 11.35
CA GLN A 429 18.27 -39.22 11.60
C GLN A 429 17.76 -38.31 12.73
N GLU A 430 16.45 -38.26 12.99
CA GLU A 430 15.91 -37.56 14.17
C GLU A 430 16.26 -38.30 15.48
N GLY A 431 16.33 -39.64 15.45
CA GLY A 431 16.73 -40.45 16.60
C GLY A 431 18.22 -40.37 16.97
N ASN A 432 19.09 -39.97 16.04
CA ASN A 432 20.54 -39.89 16.27
C ASN A 432 21.03 -38.50 16.73
N ARG A 433 20.26 -37.43 16.50
CA ARG A 433 20.58 -36.10 17.09
C ARG A 433 20.39 -36.05 18.61
N PHE A 434 19.54 -36.92 19.17
CA PHE A 434 19.36 -37.02 20.62
C PHE A 434 20.33 -37.97 21.33
N LYS A 435 21.08 -38.80 20.59
CA LYS A 435 22.05 -39.74 21.19
C LYS A 435 23.50 -39.25 21.19
N SER A 436 23.84 -38.22 20.41
CA SER A 436 25.21 -37.69 20.34
C SER A 436 25.54 -36.59 21.35
N SER A 437 24.63 -36.21 22.25
CA SER A 437 24.87 -35.20 23.31
C SER A 437 25.08 -35.80 24.71
N GLY A 438 25.19 -37.12 24.84
CA GLY A 438 25.20 -37.82 26.14
C GLY A 438 26.41 -38.72 26.43
N ALA A 439 27.55 -38.55 25.77
CA ALA A 439 28.73 -39.38 26.02
C ALA A 439 30.06 -38.64 25.84
N SER A 440 30.36 -37.69 26.72
CA SER A 440 31.74 -37.27 27.03
C SER A 440 31.74 -36.59 28.40
N GLY A 441 31.90 -37.39 29.45
CA GLY A 441 31.85 -36.96 30.84
C GLY A 441 32.22 -38.11 31.78
N SER A 442 33.48 -38.51 31.73
CA SER A 442 34.19 -39.24 32.80
C SER A 442 35.67 -38.89 32.72
#